data_AF-A0A521KXQ4-F1
#
_entry.id   AF-A0A521KXQ4-F1
#
_cell.length_a   1.000
_cell.length_b   1.000
_cell.length_c   1.000
_cell.angle_alpha   90.00
_cell.angle_beta   90.00
_cell.angle_gamma   90.00
#
_symmetry.space_group_name_H-M   'P 1'
#
loop_
_entity.id
_entity.type
_entity.pdbx_description
1 polymer ?
#
loop_
_entity_poly.entity_id
_entity_poly.type
_entity_poly.pdbx_seq_one_letter_code
_entity_poly.pdbx_strand_id
1 'polypeptide(L)'
;MMLIGYGWLRYSMSRIQSSLKGKVKALVDLPTGLDDIAIDDFATSTQLRAWELARIPDYLRRYGRIAIKLLLLLFVAIAFIPWTQTVIATGQLSAYTPYERPQDIEAQIIARITKWHVFEGSRVKQGELILELSDVDPNFMAPDLLSLLEIGRA
;
A
#
# COMPACT_ATOMS: atom_id res chain seq x y z
N MET A 1 -4.70 -0.06 0.47
CA MET A 1 -5.52 0.89 -0.33
C MET A 1 -4.98 2.30 -0.07
N MET A 2 -3.96 2.74 -0.83
CA MET A 2 -3.28 4.02 -0.60
C MET A 2 -3.70 4.99 -1.70
N LEU A 3 -4.49 5.99 -1.31
CA LEU A 3 -4.89 7.13 -2.12
C LEU A 3 -3.66 8.03 -2.36
N ILE A 4 -3.15 8.08 -3.59
CA ILE A 4 -2.20 9.11 -4.00
C ILE A 4 -3.04 10.35 -4.39
N GLY A 5 -2.93 11.39 -3.56
CA GLY A 5 -3.73 12.60 -3.66
C GLY A 5 -3.36 13.50 -4.83
N TYR A 6 -4.27 13.63 -5.80
CA TYR A 6 -4.21 14.58 -6.91
C TYR A 6 -4.68 16.01 -6.53
N GLY A 7 -4.69 16.36 -5.24
CA GLY A 7 -5.29 17.61 -4.74
C GLY A 7 -4.38 18.85 -4.77
N TRP A 8 -3.06 18.67 -4.80
CA TRP A 8 -2.12 19.77 -4.55
C TRP A 8 -1.67 20.54 -5.79
N LEU A 9 -1.90 20.05 -7.01
CA LEU A 9 -1.44 20.73 -8.23
C LEU A 9 -2.38 21.84 -8.74
N ARG A 10 -3.64 21.90 -8.29
CA ARG A 10 -4.65 22.79 -8.88
C ARG A 10 -4.74 24.17 -8.22
N TYR A 11 -4.24 24.33 -6.99
CA TYR A 11 -4.43 25.58 -6.22
C TYR A 11 -3.30 26.62 -6.35
N SER A 12 -2.13 26.25 -6.89
CA SER A 12 -0.95 27.15 -6.92
C SER A 12 -0.80 27.96 -8.22
N MET A 13 -1.54 27.66 -9.28
CA MET A 13 -1.28 28.24 -10.62
C MET A 13 -2.06 29.54 -10.93
N SER A 14 -3.15 29.84 -10.20
CA SER A 14 -4.07 30.95 -10.55
C SER A 14 -3.54 32.33 -10.13
N ARG A 15 -2.88 32.44 -8.98
CA ARG A 15 -2.45 33.73 -8.42
C ARG A 15 -1.21 34.32 -9.10
N ILE A 16 -0.41 33.49 -9.78
CA ILE A 16 0.86 33.87 -10.39
C ILE A 16 0.66 34.50 -11.78
N GLN A 17 -0.38 34.10 -12.52
CA GLN A 17 -0.57 34.55 -13.90
C GLN A 17 -0.92 36.04 -14.04
N SER A 18 -1.68 36.62 -13.10
CA SER A 18 -2.14 38.01 -13.21
C SER A 18 -1.04 39.03 -12.87
N SER A 19 -0.21 38.74 -11.87
CA SER A 19 0.90 39.61 -11.45
C SER A 19 1.99 39.73 -12.52
N LEU A 20 2.27 38.63 -13.23
CA LEU A 20 3.26 38.61 -14.31
C LEU A 20 2.80 39.38 -15.55
N LYS A 21 1.52 39.26 -15.93
CA LYS A 21 0.98 39.96 -17.12
C LYS A 21 1.10 41.48 -17.01
N GLY A 22 0.85 42.04 -15.83
CA GLY A 22 0.96 43.49 -15.61
C GLY A 22 2.40 44.01 -15.71
N LYS A 23 3.36 43.27 -15.14
CA LYS A 23 4.79 43.64 -15.21
C LYS A 23 5.37 43.48 -16.62
N VAL A 24 4.96 42.45 -17.35
CA VAL A 24 5.40 42.23 -18.74
C VAL A 24 4.89 43.34 -19.63
N LYS A 25 3.62 43.74 -19.50
CA LYS A 25 3.07 44.85 -20.29
C LYS A 25 3.82 46.16 -20.04
N ALA A 26 4.12 46.46 -18.77
CA ALA A 26 4.91 47.64 -18.41
C ALA A 26 6.34 47.61 -18.95
N LEU A 27 6.94 46.43 -19.15
CA LEU A 27 8.29 46.29 -19.73
C LEU A 27 8.30 46.40 -21.26
N VAL A 28 7.23 45.98 -21.92
CA VAL A 28 7.07 46.06 -23.39
C VAL A 28 6.81 47.50 -23.85
N ASP A 29 6.15 48.30 -23.02
CA ASP A 29 5.81 49.70 -23.33
C ASP A 29 6.97 50.68 -23.02
N LEU A 30 8.17 50.21 -22.66
CA LEU A 30 9.33 51.09 -22.53
C LEU A 30 9.73 51.61 -23.93
N PRO A 31 10.00 52.92 -24.10
CA PRO A 31 10.57 53.46 -25.32
C PRO A 31 12.01 52.97 -25.43
N THR A 32 12.16 51.76 -25.94
CA THR A 32 13.45 51.19 -26.29
C THR A 32 13.84 51.81 -27.63
N GLY A 33 15.06 52.32 -27.82
CA GLY A 33 15.52 52.84 -29.12
C GLY A 33 15.60 51.80 -30.26
N LEU A 34 14.84 50.71 -30.16
CA LEU A 34 14.57 49.72 -31.20
C LEU A 34 13.57 50.23 -32.24
N ASP A 35 12.80 51.29 -31.94
CA ASP A 35 11.85 51.93 -32.86
C ASP A 35 12.55 52.52 -34.09
N ASP A 36 13.80 52.98 -33.89
CA ASP A 36 14.64 53.62 -34.91
C ASP A 36 15.47 52.61 -35.70
N ILE A 37 15.43 51.33 -35.34
CA ILE A 37 16.10 50.28 -36.09
C ILE A 37 15.25 50.06 -37.35
N ALA A 38 15.83 50.33 -38.52
CA ALA A 38 15.20 50.15 -39.83
C ALA A 38 14.96 48.66 -40.15
N ILE A 39 14.03 48.03 -39.42
CA ILE A 39 13.58 46.65 -39.63
C ILE A 39 13.04 46.48 -41.06
N ASP A 40 12.47 47.55 -41.63
CA ASP A 40 11.89 47.58 -42.97
C ASP A 40 12.95 47.44 -44.09
N ASP A 41 14.16 47.91 -43.86
CA ASP A 41 15.27 47.86 -44.83
C ASP A 41 15.93 46.46 -44.84
N PHE A 42 15.98 45.80 -43.67
CA PHE A 42 16.36 44.39 -43.54
C PHE A 42 15.27 43.43 -44.05
N ALA A 43 14.00 43.84 -44.04
CA ALA A 43 12.90 43.04 -44.57
C ALA A 43 12.88 42.98 -46.12
N THR A 44 13.48 43.99 -46.78
CA THR A 44 13.34 44.19 -48.24
C THR A 44 14.56 43.72 -49.04
N SER A 45 15.74 43.67 -48.43
CA SER A 45 16.98 43.29 -49.12
C SER A 45 17.16 41.76 -49.16
N THR A 46 16.55 41.11 -50.16
CA THR A 46 16.75 39.68 -50.50
C THR A 46 16.01 38.72 -49.58
N GLN A 47 15.08 37.95 -50.15
CA GLN A 47 14.56 36.68 -49.64
C GLN A 47 15.54 36.03 -48.65
N LEU A 48 15.22 36.14 -47.36
CA LEU A 48 16.10 35.82 -46.24
C LEU A 48 16.71 34.42 -46.42
N ARG A 49 17.98 34.32 -46.85
CA ARG A 49 18.74 33.04 -46.83
C ARG A 49 18.71 32.44 -45.42
N ALA A 50 18.65 33.28 -44.40
CA ALA A 50 18.45 32.87 -43.02
C ALA A 50 17.13 32.11 -42.80
N TRP A 51 16.04 32.49 -43.47
CA TRP A 51 14.75 31.80 -43.40
C TRP A 51 14.76 30.48 -44.18
N GLU A 52 15.43 30.44 -45.34
CA GLU A 52 15.58 29.22 -46.13
C GLU A 52 16.47 28.18 -45.42
N LEU A 53 17.56 28.62 -44.78
CA LEU A 53 18.43 27.79 -43.93
C LEU A 53 17.73 27.35 -42.64
N ALA A 54 16.79 28.15 -42.12
CA ALA A 54 15.97 27.82 -40.95
C ALA A 54 14.68 27.06 -41.29
N ARG A 55 14.42 26.77 -42.58
CA ARG A 55 13.21 26.05 -43.00
C ARG A 55 13.34 24.60 -42.56
N ILE A 56 12.72 24.28 -41.43
CA ILE A 56 12.68 22.92 -40.89
C ILE A 56 12.09 22.00 -41.97
N PRO A 57 12.87 21.06 -42.51
CA PRO A 57 12.44 20.28 -43.65
C PRO A 57 11.29 19.37 -43.26
N ASP A 58 10.37 19.13 -44.19
CA ASP A 58 9.10 18.45 -43.90
C ASP A 58 9.28 17.03 -43.35
N TYR A 59 10.40 16.37 -43.66
CA TYR A 59 10.76 15.08 -43.08
C TYR A 59 10.90 15.17 -41.55
N LEU A 60 11.47 16.25 -41.02
CA LEU A 60 11.63 16.46 -39.58
C LEU A 60 10.27 16.60 -38.88
N ARG A 61 9.30 17.26 -39.53
CA ARG A 61 7.91 17.37 -39.05
C ARG A 61 7.17 16.03 -39.08
N ARG A 62 7.49 15.14 -40.03
CA ARG A 62 6.94 13.78 -40.10
C ARG A 62 7.53 12.91 -38.99
N TYR A 63 8.85 12.92 -38.81
CA TYR A 63 9.52 12.20 -37.72
C TYR A 63 9.07 12.69 -36.35
N GLY A 64 8.89 14.01 -36.14
CA GLY A 64 8.35 14.55 -34.90
C GLY A 64 6.92 14.05 -34.59
N ARG A 65 6.05 13.98 -35.60
CA ARG A 65 4.70 13.40 -35.43
C ARG A 65 4.74 11.90 -35.12
N ILE A 66 5.66 11.15 -35.73
CA ILE A 66 5.85 9.73 -35.43
C ILE A 66 6.36 9.55 -34.00
N ALA A 67 7.34 10.34 -33.57
CA ALA A 67 7.88 10.31 -32.21
C ALA A 67 6.80 10.59 -31.15
N ILE A 68 5.93 11.58 -31.36
CA ILE A 68 4.80 11.86 -30.46
C ILE A 68 3.81 10.70 -30.41
N LYS A 69 3.49 10.08 -31.55
CA LYS A 69 2.59 8.91 -31.59
C LYS A 69 3.19 7.72 -30.83
N LEU A 70 4.49 7.47 -31.00
CA LEU A 70 5.20 6.39 -30.30
C LEU A 70 5.24 6.64 -28.79
N LEU A 71 5.47 7.89 -28.37
CA LEU A 71 5.44 8.27 -26.97
C LEU A 71 4.06 8.02 -26.36
N LEU A 72 2.99 8.46 -27.03
CA LEU A 72 1.62 8.22 -26.57
C LEU A 72 1.29 6.73 -26.50
N LEU A 73 1.70 5.95 -27.51
CA LEU A 73 1.53 4.51 -27.52
C LEU A 73 2.24 3.84 -26.34
N LEU A 74 3.46 4.27 -26.02
CA LEU A 74 4.24 3.77 -24.88
C LEU A 74 3.51 4.05 -23.56
N PHE A 75 2.97 5.26 -23.37
CA PHE A 75 2.20 5.60 -22.18
C PHE A 75 0.97 4.71 -22.02
N VAL A 76 0.24 4.47 -23.11
CA VAL A 76 -0.90 3.54 -23.11
C VAL A 76 -0.45 2.13 -22.74
N ALA A 77 0.65 1.64 -23.32
CA ALA A 77 1.19 0.31 -23.01
C ALA A 77 1.56 0.15 -21.52
N ILE A 78 2.23 1.15 -20.94
CA ILE A 78 2.61 1.14 -19.51
C ILE A 78 1.37 1.18 -18.61
N ALA A 79 0.29 1.85 -19.02
CA ALA A 79 -0.95 1.89 -18.25
C ALA A 79 -1.64 0.51 -18.12
N PHE A 80 -1.41 -0.40 -19.07
CA PHE A 80 -1.90 -1.78 -19.00
C PHE A 80 -0.94 -2.72 -18.27
N ILE A 81 0.26 -2.26 -17.89
CA ILE A 81 1.14 -3.03 -17.02
C ILE A 81 0.55 -2.96 -15.61
N PRO A 82 0.29 -4.10 -14.95
CA PRO A 82 -0.16 -4.11 -13.57
C PRO A 82 1.00 -3.65 -12.69
N TRP A 83 1.13 -2.34 -12.46
CA TRP A 83 2.15 -1.78 -11.59
C TRP A 83 1.90 -2.27 -10.16
N THR A 84 2.71 -3.22 -9.71
CA THR A 84 2.64 -3.75 -8.35
C THR A 84 3.51 -2.90 -7.42
N GLN A 85 2.89 -2.25 -6.44
CA GLN A 85 3.62 -1.61 -5.34
C GLN A 85 3.75 -2.61 -4.20
N THR A 86 4.98 -3.07 -3.92
CA THR A 86 5.25 -3.84 -2.71
C THR A 86 5.18 -2.91 -1.51
N VAL A 87 4.23 -3.17 -0.60
CA VAL A 87 4.13 -2.47 0.69
C VAL A 87 4.46 -3.46 1.78
N ILE A 88 5.46 -3.14 2.59
CA ILE A 88 5.81 -3.91 3.79
C ILE A 88 4.92 -3.40 4.92
N ALA A 89 4.01 -4.25 5.41
CA ALA A 89 3.18 -3.96 6.57
C ALA A 89 3.58 -4.86 7.73
N THR A 90 3.77 -4.28 8.92
CA THR A 90 3.90 -5.02 10.18
C THR A 90 2.53 -5.22 10.79
N GLY A 91 2.14 -6.47 11.02
CA GLY A 91 0.90 -6.85 11.68
C GLY A 91 1.15 -7.91 12.75
N GLN A 92 0.33 -7.95 13.79
CA GLN A 92 0.32 -9.02 14.79
C GLN A 92 -0.59 -10.15 14.28
N LEU A 93 -0.04 -11.35 14.11
CA LEU A 93 -0.81 -12.54 13.77
C LEU A 93 -1.49 -13.04 15.08
N SER A 94 -2.75 -12.67 15.33
CA SER A 94 -3.52 -13.37 16.37
C SER A 94 -4.12 -14.64 15.76
N ALA A 95 -3.99 -15.77 16.47
CA ALA A 95 -4.56 -17.03 16.03
C ALA A 95 -6.07 -16.88 15.78
N TYR A 96 -6.56 -17.46 14.68
CA TYR A 96 -7.94 -17.30 14.19
C TYR A 96 -9.01 -17.78 15.19
N THR A 97 -8.66 -18.70 16.10
CA THR A 97 -9.65 -19.28 17.01
C THR A 97 -9.02 -19.67 18.36
N PRO A 98 -9.58 -19.25 19.51
CA PRO A 98 -9.11 -19.64 20.83
C PRO A 98 -9.15 -21.16 21.10
N TYR A 99 -10.00 -21.89 20.37
CA TYR A 99 -10.26 -23.32 20.58
C TYR A 99 -9.12 -24.24 20.13
N GLU A 100 -8.16 -23.75 19.34
CA GLU A 100 -6.98 -24.55 18.95
C GLU A 100 -5.86 -24.49 20.00
N ARG A 101 -6.07 -23.74 21.09
CA ARG A 101 -5.09 -23.72 22.19
C ARG A 101 -5.18 -25.03 22.97
N PRO A 102 -4.05 -25.74 23.17
CA PRO A 102 -4.02 -26.85 24.11
C PRO A 102 -4.54 -26.36 25.47
N GLN A 103 -5.55 -27.03 25.99
CA GLN A 103 -6.07 -26.81 27.34
C GLN A 103 -5.42 -27.85 28.24
N ASP A 104 -4.80 -27.39 29.31
CA ASP A 104 -4.26 -28.29 30.32
C ASP A 104 -5.42 -28.91 31.10
N ILE A 105 -5.44 -30.24 31.19
CA ILE A 105 -6.41 -30.98 31.99
C ILE A 105 -5.80 -31.16 33.37
N GLU A 106 -6.31 -30.42 34.35
CA GLU A 106 -5.91 -30.56 35.75
C GLU A 106 -6.75 -31.62 36.47
N ALA A 107 -6.14 -32.32 37.42
CA ALA A 107 -6.87 -33.26 38.27
C ALA A 107 -7.79 -32.48 39.22
N GLN A 108 -9.06 -32.89 39.30
CA GLN A 108 -10.05 -32.26 40.18
C GLN A 108 -9.73 -32.46 41.68
N ILE A 109 -8.96 -33.49 42.02
CA ILE A 109 -8.58 -33.84 43.39
C ILE A 109 -7.08 -34.08 43.50
N ILE A 110 -6.51 -33.77 44.68
CA ILE A 110 -5.12 -34.10 45.00
C ILE A 110 -5.05 -35.61 45.27
N ALA A 111 -4.35 -36.33 44.39
CA ALA A 111 -4.27 -37.79 44.46
C ALA A 111 -2.89 -38.30 43.99
N ARG A 112 -2.56 -39.54 44.34
CA ARG A 112 -1.37 -40.24 43.84
C ARG A 112 -1.69 -40.89 42.50
N ILE A 113 -0.77 -40.77 41.55
CA ILE A 113 -0.88 -41.43 40.24
C ILE A 113 -0.65 -42.94 40.39
N THR A 114 -1.63 -43.76 40.00
CA THR A 114 -1.53 -45.22 40.02
C THR A 114 -1.06 -45.76 38.68
N LYS A 115 -1.70 -45.33 37.57
CA LYS A 115 -1.43 -45.87 36.23
C LYS A 115 -1.65 -44.83 35.14
N TRP A 116 -0.75 -44.82 34.16
CA TRP A 116 -0.86 -44.05 32.93
C TRP A 116 -1.47 -44.89 31.81
N HIS A 117 -2.47 -44.35 31.12
CA HIS A 117 -3.11 -45.01 29.98
C HIS A 117 -2.82 -44.35 28.63
N VAL A 118 -2.30 -43.12 28.63
CA VAL A 118 -1.98 -42.36 27.41
C VAL A 118 -0.57 -41.79 27.45
N PHE A 119 0.01 -41.60 26.26
CA PHE A 119 1.35 -41.04 26.07
C PHE A 119 1.29 -39.79 25.18
N GLU A 120 2.36 -38.98 25.20
CA GLU A 120 2.48 -37.79 24.38
C GLU A 120 2.21 -38.10 22.89
N GLY A 121 1.35 -37.28 22.25
CA GLY A 121 0.94 -37.48 20.86
C GLY A 121 -0.19 -38.48 20.62
N SER A 122 -0.70 -39.14 21.67
CA SER A 122 -1.86 -40.04 21.55
C SER A 122 -3.15 -39.25 21.32
N ARG A 123 -3.96 -39.65 20.33
CA ARG A 123 -5.28 -39.05 20.09
C ARG A 123 -6.31 -39.70 21.02
N VAL A 124 -6.91 -38.90 21.88
CA VAL A 124 -7.94 -39.33 22.83
C VAL A 124 -9.32 -38.82 22.42
N LYS A 125 -10.36 -39.61 22.71
CA LYS A 125 -11.77 -39.20 22.52
C LYS A 125 -12.38 -38.73 23.84
N GLN A 126 -13.46 -37.96 23.76
CA GLN A 126 -14.22 -37.56 24.95
C GLN A 126 -14.71 -38.79 25.71
N GLY A 127 -14.42 -38.85 27.01
CA GLY A 127 -14.78 -39.98 27.88
C GLY A 127 -13.76 -41.12 27.93
N GLU A 128 -12.63 -41.01 27.22
CA GLU A 128 -11.55 -41.98 27.28
C GLU A 128 -10.70 -41.80 28.56
N LEU A 129 -10.25 -42.91 29.14
CA LEU A 129 -9.47 -42.89 30.38
C LEU A 129 -8.03 -42.47 30.09
N ILE A 130 -7.61 -41.38 30.73
CA ILE A 130 -6.27 -40.80 30.57
C ILE A 130 -5.33 -41.30 31.68
N LEU A 131 -5.83 -41.32 32.93
CA LEU A 131 -5.02 -41.56 34.12
C LEU A 131 -5.88 -42.21 35.22
N GLU A 132 -5.29 -43.12 35.99
CA GLU A 132 -5.87 -43.62 37.24
C GLU A 132 -5.22 -42.93 38.44
N LEU A 133 -6.06 -42.36 39.29
CA LEU A 133 -5.67 -41.66 40.52
C LEU A 133 -6.17 -42.44 41.74
N SER A 134 -5.32 -42.62 42.74
CA SER A 134 -5.66 -43.18 44.05
C SER A 134 -5.52 -42.10 45.13
N ASP A 135 -6.46 -42.03 46.07
CA ASP A 135 -6.38 -41.10 47.20
C ASP A 135 -5.07 -41.30 48.00
N VAL A 136 -4.54 -40.20 48.52
CA VAL A 136 -3.36 -40.20 49.39
C VAL A 136 -3.72 -40.68 50.81
N ASP A 137 -4.96 -40.49 51.25
CA ASP A 137 -5.46 -41.00 52.55
C ASP A 137 -6.75 -41.83 52.37
N PRO A 138 -6.67 -43.17 52.49
CA PRO A 138 -7.83 -44.04 52.32
C PRO A 138 -8.92 -43.87 53.41
N ASN A 139 -8.66 -43.15 54.50
CA ASN A 139 -9.64 -42.87 55.56
C ASN A 139 -10.22 -41.44 55.48
N PHE A 140 -9.77 -40.61 54.54
CA PHE A 140 -10.18 -39.22 54.43
C PHE A 140 -11.46 -39.08 53.59
N MET A 141 -12.61 -39.42 54.18
CA MET A 141 -13.92 -39.12 53.58
C MET A 141 -14.32 -37.68 53.92
N ALA A 142 -13.85 -36.70 53.15
CA ALA A 142 -14.32 -35.33 53.25
C ALA A 142 -15.79 -35.23 52.73
N PRO A 143 -16.77 -34.84 53.57
CA PRO A 143 -18.18 -34.73 53.17
C PRO A 143 -18.39 -33.81 51.95
N ASP A 144 -17.51 -32.83 51.79
CA ASP A 144 -17.60 -31.78 50.78
C ASP A 144 -17.35 -32.31 49.35
N LEU A 145 -16.62 -33.43 49.19
CA LEU A 145 -16.29 -34.00 47.87
C LEU A 145 -17.50 -34.61 47.14
N LEU A 146 -18.48 -35.13 47.89
CA LEU A 146 -19.69 -35.69 47.29
C LEU A 146 -20.47 -34.63 46.51
N SER A 147 -20.52 -33.40 47.03
CA SER A 147 -21.21 -32.28 46.37
C SER A 147 -20.56 -31.89 45.04
N LEU A 148 -19.24 -32.00 44.91
CA LEU A 148 -18.49 -31.68 43.68
C LEU A 148 -18.63 -32.77 42.60
N LEU A 149 -18.80 -34.03 43.00
CA LEU A 149 -18.99 -35.15 42.07
C LEU A 149 -20.42 -35.18 41.47
N GLU A 150 -21.43 -34.73 42.22
CA GLU A 150 -22.79 -34.59 41.70
C GLU A 150 -22.90 -33.49 40.63
N ILE A 151 -22.15 -32.39 40.80
CA ILE A 151 -22.13 -31.26 39.86
C ILE A 151 -21.53 -31.66 38.49
N GLY A 152 -20.55 -32.57 38.46
CA GLY A 152 -19.92 -33.03 37.21
C GLY A 152 -20.66 -34.15 36.47
N ARG A 153 -21.71 -34.72 37.07
CA ARG A 153 -22.50 -35.84 36.50
C ARG A 153 -23.81 -35.42 35.83
N ALA A 154 -24.21 -34.15 35.94
CA ALA A 154 -25.37 -33.56 35.28
C ALA A 154 -24.96 -32.85 33.97
#